data_AF-A0A2I1RAD5-F1
#
_entry.id   AF-A0A2I1RAD5-F1
#
_cell.length_a   1.000
_cell.length_b   1.000
_cell.length_c   1.000
_cell.angle_alpha   90.00
_cell.angle_beta   90.00
_cell.angle_gamma   90.00
#
_symmetry.space_group_name_H-M   'P 1'
#
loop_
_entity.id
_entity.type
_entity.pdbx_description
1 polymer ?
#
loop_
_entity_poly.entity_id
_entity_poly.type
_entity_poly.pdbx_seq_one_letter_code
_entity_poly.pdbx_strand_id
1 'polypeptide(L)' 'MSREMVQFLEQWAPFGGGDDEIFTTFGVDPTVFYSRLAHSLRADPTMAVTLDVDKLIAYCIRKAGTSRDSQGR' A
#
# COMPACT_ATOMS: atom_id res chain seq x y z
N MET A 1 0.86 10.97 6.19
CA MET A 1 0.17 9.67 6.00
C MET A 1 -0.54 9.32 7.30
N SER A 2 -1.72 8.70 7.27
CA SER A 2 -2.40 8.27 8.51
C SER A 2 -1.93 6.88 8.93
N ARG A 3 -1.83 6.65 10.24
CA ARG A 3 -1.39 5.36 10.82
C ARG A 3 -2.29 4.19 10.40
N GLU A 4 -3.57 4.47 10.16
CA GLU A 4 -4.57 3.50 9.68
C GLU A 4 -4.22 2.92 8.29
N MET A 5 -3.66 3.74 7.39
CA MET A 5 -3.27 3.27 6.06
C MET A 5 -2.07 2.30 6.12
N VAL A 6 -1.15 2.53 7.06
CA VAL A 6 -0.01 1.61 7.29
C VAL A 6 -0.48 0.32 7.94
N GLN A 7 -1.38 0.39 8.92
CA GLN A 7 -1.98 -0.80 9.53
C GLN A 7 -2.75 -1.65 8.51
N PHE A 8 -3.53 -1.00 7.65
CA PHE A 8 -4.20 -1.68 6.54
C PHE A 8 -3.19 -2.36 5.63
N LEU A 9 -2.13 -1.67 5.22
CA LEU A 9 -1.07 -2.28 4.41
C LEU A 9 -0.48 -3.52 5.09
N GLU A 10 -0.14 -3.44 6.37
CA GLU A 10 0.45 -4.56 7.11
C GLU A 10 -0.50 -5.75 7.25
N GLN A 11 -1.79 -5.48 7.46
CA GLN A 11 -2.82 -6.52 7.56
C GLN A 11 -3.01 -7.27 6.23
N TRP A 12 -2.98 -6.55 5.10
CA TRP A 12 -3.38 -7.11 3.80
C TRP A 12 -2.21 -7.53 2.90
N ALA A 13 -1.00 -7.00 3.11
CA ALA A 13 0.19 -7.35 2.32
C ALA A 13 0.47 -8.87 2.26
N PRO A 14 0.33 -9.66 3.36
CA PRO A 14 0.54 -11.11 3.32
C PRO A 14 -0.44 -11.87 2.40
N PHE A 15 -1.62 -11.30 2.13
CA PHE A 15 -2.68 -11.92 1.34
C PHE A 15 -2.70 -11.43 -0.13
N GLY A 16 -1.72 -10.62 -0.55
CA GLY A 16 -1.63 -10.08 -1.91
C GLY A 16 -2.16 -8.65 -2.06
N GLY A 17 -2.73 -8.07 -1.01
CA GLY A 17 -3.25 -6.71 -0.97
C GLY A 17 -4.75 -6.66 -0.65
N GLY A 18 -5.29 -5.45 -0.63
CA GLY A 18 -6.70 -5.18 -0.35
C GLY A 18 -7.26 -4.17 -1.35
N ASP A 19 -6.84 -4.24 -2.61
CA ASP A 19 -7.06 -3.21 -3.62
C ASP A 19 -8.53 -2.80 -3.77
N ASP A 20 -9.43 -3.78 -3.77
CA ASP A 20 -10.89 -3.57 -3.86
C ASP A 20 -11.46 -2.83 -2.65
N GLU A 21 -10.82 -3.00 -1.48
CA GLU A 21 -11.19 -2.36 -0.22
C GLU A 21 -10.56 -0.97 -0.07
N ILE A 22 -9.44 -0.68 -0.78
CA ILE A 22 -8.73 0.60 -0.65
C ILE A 22 -9.63 1.76 -1.07
N PHE A 23 -10.31 1.65 -2.21
CA PHE A 23 -11.18 2.72 -2.69
C PHE A 23 -12.36 2.93 -1.74
N THR A 24 -12.99 1.84 -1.29
CA THR A 24 -14.14 1.88 -0.38
C THR A 24 -13.77 2.42 1.01
N THR A 25 -12.58 2.07 1.52
CA THR A 25 -12.13 2.44 2.87
C THR A 25 -11.55 3.86 2.92
N PHE A 26 -10.76 4.23 1.90
CA PHE A 26 -9.94 5.45 1.94
C PHE A 26 -10.30 6.48 0.87
N GLY A 27 -11.20 6.15 -0.07
CA GLY A 27 -11.62 7.05 -1.14
C GLY A 27 -10.51 7.40 -2.13
N VAL A 28 -9.47 6.57 -2.24
CA VAL A 28 -8.32 6.79 -3.12
C VAL A 28 -8.09 5.59 -4.02
N ASP A 29 -7.56 5.86 -5.21
CA ASP A 29 -7.13 4.81 -6.14
C ASP A 29 -5.99 3.95 -5.52
N PRO A 30 -5.99 2.62 -5.71
CA PRO A 30 -4.95 1.73 -5.21
C PRO A 30 -3.52 2.16 -5.60
N THR A 31 -3.30 2.60 -6.85
CA THR A 31 -2.01 3.08 -7.32
C THR A 31 -1.53 4.28 -6.50
N VAL A 32 -2.44 5.23 -6.25
CA VAL A 32 -2.17 6.43 -5.47
C VAL A 32 -1.90 6.07 -4.01
N PHE A 33 -2.68 5.14 -3.45
CA PHE A 33 -2.50 4.63 -2.09
C PHE A 33 -1.10 4.05 -1.89
N TYR A 34 -0.71 3.09 -2.74
CA TYR A 34 0.60 2.44 -2.64
C TYR A 34 1.76 3.42 -2.90
N SER A 35 1.62 4.34 -3.86
CA SER A 35 2.65 5.36 -4.12
C SER A 35 2.87 6.28 -2.92
N ARG A 36 1.79 6.73 -2.28
CA ARG A 36 1.87 7.60 -1.09
C ARG A 36 2.47 6.86 0.10
N LEU A 37 2.14 5.58 0.28
CA LEU A 37 2.72 4.75 1.35
C LEU A 37 4.21 4.51 1.13
N ALA A 38 4.63 4.17 -0.09
CA ALA A 38 6.05 3.99 -0.40
C ALA A 38 6.87 5.27 -0.11
N HIS A 39 6.33 6.44 -0.48
CA HIS A 39 6.98 7.72 -0.17
C HIS A 39 7.04 7.98 1.33
N SER A 40 5.95 7.73 2.05
CA SER A 40 5.87 8.00 3.49
C SER A 40 6.76 7.07 4.30
N LEU A 41 6.79 5.77 3.99
CA LEU A 41 7.65 4.78 4.65
C LEU A 41 9.14 5.04 4.41
N ARG A 42 9.51 5.59 3.24
CA ARG A 42 10.88 6.06 2.99
C ARG A 42 11.25 7.28 3.81
N ALA A 43 10.31 8.20 3.99
CA ALA A 43 10.53 9.43 4.76
C ALA A 43 10.57 9.15 6.27
N ASP A 44 9.74 8.21 6.74
CA ASP A 44 9.66 7.79 8.13
C ASP A 44 9.44 6.26 8.23
N PRO A 45 10.53 5.50 8.35
CA PRO A 45 10.45 4.04 8.49
C PRO A 45 9.78 3.57 9.78
N THR A 46 9.70 4.42 10.81
CA THR A 46 9.15 4.05 12.12
C THR A 46 7.62 3.88 12.11
N MET A 47 6.98 4.29 11.02
CA MET A 47 5.54 4.09 10.84
C MET A 47 5.16 2.61 10.68
N ALA A 48 6.06 1.78 10.12
CA ALA A 48 5.88 0.33 10.06
C ALA A 48 6.22 -0.28 11.41
N VAL A 49 5.35 -1.15 11.91
CA VAL A 49 5.46 -1.71 13.27
C VAL A 49 5.76 -3.19 13.22
N THR A 50 5.19 -3.92 12.25
CA THR A 50 5.18 -5.39 12.28
C THR A 50 6.01 -6.01 11.16
N LEU A 51 6.03 -5.39 9.99
CA LEU A 51 6.75 -5.92 8.83
C LEU A 51 8.04 -5.16 8.57
N ASP A 52 8.98 -5.86 7.95
CA ASP A 52 10.21 -5.29 7.42
C ASP A 52 9.87 -4.15 6.44
N VAL A 53 10.26 -2.93 6.83
CA VAL A 53 9.90 -1.69 6.13
C VAL A 53 10.41 -1.67 4.69
N ASP A 54 11.57 -2.26 4.42
CA ASP A 54 12.14 -2.31 3.07
C ASP A 54 11.30 -3.23 2.17
N LYS A 55 10.79 -4.34 2.73
CA LYS A 55 9.86 -5.23 2.01
C LYS A 55 8.53 -4.56 1.75
N LEU A 56 8.01 -3.79 2.71
CA LEU A 56 6.76 -3.03 2.52
C LEU A 56 6.91 -1.94 1.44
N ILE A 57 8.03 -1.22 1.44
CA ILE A 57 8.34 -0.22 0.42
C ILE A 57 8.41 -0.90 -0.96
N ALA A 58 9.15 -2.00 -1.09
CA ALA A 58 9.26 -2.75 -2.34
C ALA A 58 7.89 -3.27 -2.82
N TYR A 59 7.06 -3.79 -1.91
CA TYR A 59 5.71 -4.23 -2.20
C TYR A 59 4.84 -3.08 -2.73
N CYS A 60 4.85 -1.93 -2.06
CA CYS A 60 4.10 -0.75 -2.49
C CYS A 60 4.51 -0.28 -3.89
N ILE A 61 5.83 -0.22 -4.17
CA ILE A 61 6.34 0.18 -5.49
C ILE A 61 5.86 -0.79 -6.57
N ARG A 62 5.91 -2.09 -6.30
CA ARG A 62 5.43 -3.11 -7.23
C ARG A 62 3.95 -2.91 -7.53
N LYS A 63 3.12 -2.77 -6.50
CA LYS A 63 1.66 -2.59 -6.64
C LYS A 63 1.28 -1.31 -7.36
N ALA A 64 1.99 -0.21 -7.09
CA ALA A 64 1.84 1.05 -7.81
C ALA A 64 2.21 0.93 -9.31
N GLY A 65 3.06 -0.03 -9.70
CA GLY A 65 3.36 -0.32 -11.10
C GLY A 65 2.38 -1.28 -11.78
N THR A 66 1.71 -2.14 -11.02
CA THR A 66 0.86 -3.23 -11.55
C THR A 66 -0.59 -2.80 -11.82
N SER A 67 -1.06 -1.69 -11.26
CA SER A 67 -2.49 -1.29 -11.32
C SER A 67 -3.03 -0.90 -12.72
N ARG A 68 -2.30 -1.17 -13.81
CA ARG A 68 -2.79 -1.00 -15.19
C ARG A 68 -3.48 -2.24 -15.78
N ASP A 69 -3.43 -3.41 -15.13
CA ASP A 69 -3.75 -4.68 -15.81
C ASP A 69 -4.96 -5.51 -15.29
N SER A 70 -5.76 -5.01 -14.35
CA SER A 70 -6.93 -5.79 -13.86
C SER A 70 -8.31 -5.27 -14.31
N GLN A 71 -8.38 -4.19 -15.10
CA GLN A 71 -9.64 -3.69 -15.66
C GLN A 71 -9.60 -3.75 -17.19
N GLY A 72 -9.68 -4.96 -17.72
CA GLY A 72 -9.53 -5.22 -19.16
C GLY A 72 -10.26 -6.47 -19.62
N ARG A 73 -11.60 -6.38 -19.62
CA ARG A 73 -12.58 -7.07 -20.48
C ARG A 73 -12.72 -8.60 -20.44
#